data_AF-A0A835P7F2-F1
#
_entry.id   AF-A0A835P7F2-F1
#
_cell.length_a   1.000
_cell.length_b   1.000
_cell.length_c   1.000
_cell.angle_alpha   90.00
_cell.angle_beta   90.00
_cell.angle_gamma   90.00
#
_symmetry.space_group_name_H-M   'P 1'
#
loop_
_entity.id
_entity.type
_entity.pdbx_description
1 polymer ?
#
loop_
_entity_poly.entity_id
_entity_poly.type
_entity_poly.pdbx_seq_one_letter_code
_entity_poly.pdbx_strand_id
1 'polypeptide(L)'
;MAISSTTLNASNILLSRTSPFHLTSNLPLFHRQKPTIFISTEHTPHNIRCAVVPNTTAAIASKKSSSFALQTLTTWLLKQEQEGNIDAELTIVLSSISMACKQIASLVQRAGISKLTGVQGAVNVQGEQQKKLDVVSNEVFSNCLRSSGRTGIIASEEEDVPVAVEESYSGNYIVVFDPLDGSSNIDAAVSTGSIFGIYCPNDECLADLGDDSTLDRSAERCVVNVCQPGANLLAAGYCMYSSSVILVLTVGKGVYMFTLDPLYGEFLLTQENVRIPPAGKIYTFNEGQLLAME
;
A
#
# COMPACT_ATOMS: atom_id res chain seq x y z
N MET A 1 10.82 -25.19 63.71
CA MET A 1 11.68 -24.37 64.60
C MET A 1 12.32 -23.30 63.74
N ALA A 2 12.33 -22.01 64.02
CA ALA A 2 11.57 -21.15 64.91
C ALA A 2 12.11 -19.73 64.63
N ILE A 3 11.22 -18.79 64.26
CA ILE A 3 11.09 -17.42 64.82
C ILE A 3 12.31 -16.47 64.61
N SER A 4 12.19 -15.29 63.99
CA SER A 4 11.52 -14.06 64.48
C SER A 4 11.61 -12.98 63.38
N SER A 5 10.54 -12.32 62.88
CA SER A 5 9.87 -11.09 63.40
C SER A 5 10.84 -9.96 63.80
N THR A 6 10.65 -8.66 63.49
CA THR A 6 9.41 -7.86 63.64
C THR A 6 9.58 -6.41 63.06
N THR A 7 8.48 -5.87 62.49
CA THR A 7 7.88 -4.51 62.61
C THR A 7 8.55 -3.19 62.13
N LEU A 8 7.84 -2.55 61.18
CA LEU A 8 7.16 -1.23 61.22
C LEU A 8 7.82 -0.04 61.96
N ASN A 9 7.98 1.09 61.24
CA ASN A 9 7.39 2.36 61.67
C ASN A 9 7.31 3.42 60.55
N ALA A 10 6.18 4.15 60.55
CA ALA A 10 5.89 5.32 59.74
C ALA A 10 6.41 6.61 60.40
N SER A 11 6.68 7.67 59.62
CA SER A 11 6.47 9.09 59.99
C SER A 11 6.87 10.07 58.87
N ASN A 12 5.88 10.83 58.38
CA ASN A 12 5.83 12.28 58.15
C ASN A 12 6.94 13.00 57.36
N ILE A 13 6.58 13.51 56.16
CA ILE A 13 6.87 14.91 55.77
C ILE A 13 5.61 15.54 55.15
N LEU A 14 5.20 16.66 55.76
CA LEU A 14 4.16 17.61 55.38
C LEU A 14 4.69 18.60 54.32
N LEU A 15 3.83 19.08 53.40
CA LEU A 15 3.77 20.43 52.80
C LEU A 15 2.66 20.40 51.72
N SER A 16 1.39 20.62 52.08
CA SER A 16 0.65 21.91 52.10
C SER A 16 0.14 22.41 50.73
N ARG A 17 -1.20 22.34 50.59
CA ARG A 17 -2.20 23.32 50.04
C ARG A 17 -1.86 24.01 48.70
N THR A 18 -2.73 24.03 47.68
CA THR A 18 -4.12 24.54 47.69
C THR A 18 -5.01 23.91 46.61
N SER A 19 -6.32 23.92 46.88
CA SER A 19 -7.43 23.25 46.18
C SER A 19 -8.22 24.21 45.25
N PRO A 20 -9.46 23.93 44.78
CA PRO A 20 -9.80 23.83 43.36
C PRO A 20 -10.84 24.88 42.89
N PHE A 21 -11.10 24.97 41.59
CA PHE A 21 -12.31 25.66 41.09
C PHE A 21 -13.05 24.81 40.05
N HIS A 22 -14.28 24.47 40.43
CA HIS A 22 -15.39 23.99 39.61
C HIS A 22 -16.33 25.19 39.38
N LEU A 23 -16.90 25.38 38.18
CA LEU A 23 -18.35 25.60 37.93
C LEU A 23 -18.65 26.00 36.46
N THR A 24 -19.40 25.12 35.79
CA THR A 24 -20.66 25.33 35.00
C THR A 24 -21.04 26.65 34.29
N SER A 25 -21.50 26.47 33.04
CA SER A 25 -22.76 26.96 32.42
C SER A 25 -22.85 28.28 31.63
N ASN A 26 -23.51 28.15 30.47
CA ASN A 26 -24.46 29.06 29.78
C ASN A 26 -23.98 30.01 28.65
N LEU A 27 -24.60 29.77 27.48
CA LEU A 27 -24.84 30.66 26.32
C LEU A 27 -25.54 31.98 26.72
N PRO A 28 -25.47 33.02 25.86
CA PRO A 28 -26.67 33.36 25.09
C PRO A 28 -26.45 33.89 23.65
N LEU A 29 -27.51 33.75 22.83
CA LEU A 29 -27.79 34.49 21.60
C LEU A 29 -27.94 36.00 21.84
N PHE A 30 -27.55 36.84 20.88
CA PHE A 30 -28.21 38.14 20.66
C PHE A 30 -28.26 38.56 19.17
N HIS A 31 -29.35 39.25 18.85
CA HIS A 31 -29.91 39.57 17.53
C HIS A 31 -30.07 41.11 17.40
N ARG A 32 -29.98 41.63 16.15
CA ARG A 32 -30.33 43.00 15.66
C ARG A 32 -29.45 44.18 16.14
N GLN A 33 -29.19 45.27 15.40
CA GLN A 33 -29.86 45.93 14.26
C GLN A 33 -28.90 46.94 13.55
N LYS A 34 -29.27 47.38 12.33
CA LYS A 34 -28.56 48.29 11.39
C LYS A 34 -28.28 49.73 11.89
N PRO A 35 -27.47 50.51 11.16
CA PRO A 35 -28.08 51.64 10.43
C PRO A 35 -27.66 51.77 8.95
N THR A 36 -28.50 52.49 8.20
CA THR A 36 -28.40 52.84 6.77
C THR A 36 -28.24 54.37 6.66
N ILE A 37 -27.50 54.89 5.64
CA ILE A 37 -27.69 56.14 4.84
C ILE A 37 -26.42 56.29 3.93
N PHE A 38 -26.47 56.02 2.60
CA PHE A 38 -26.75 56.93 1.43
C PHE A 38 -25.60 57.96 1.18
N ILE A 39 -24.90 58.12 0.02
CA ILE A 39 -25.25 58.28 -1.42
C ILE A 39 -23.99 58.18 -2.35
N SER A 40 -24.17 57.64 -3.58
CA SER A 40 -23.48 57.80 -4.91
C SER A 40 -21.93 57.69 -5.03
N THR A 41 -21.31 57.07 -6.02
CA THR A 41 -21.47 57.13 -7.50
C THR A 41 -20.92 55.87 -8.20
N GLU A 42 -21.33 55.70 -9.46
CA GLU A 42 -21.09 54.62 -10.43
C GLU A 42 -19.68 53.99 -10.51
N HIS A 43 -19.62 52.65 -10.52
CA HIS A 43 -18.69 51.90 -11.37
C HIS A 43 -19.29 50.52 -11.73
N THR A 44 -19.33 50.24 -13.03
CA THR A 44 -19.84 49.03 -13.67
C THR A 44 -19.09 47.76 -13.23
N PRO A 45 -19.78 46.64 -12.89
CA PRO A 45 -19.10 45.38 -12.59
C PRO A 45 -18.85 44.56 -13.86
N HIS A 46 -17.61 44.15 -14.08
CA HIS A 46 -17.28 43.09 -15.02
C HIS A 46 -17.82 41.75 -14.52
N ASN A 47 -19.02 41.39 -14.96
CA ASN A 47 -19.52 40.02 -14.86
C ASN A 47 -18.77 39.13 -15.86
N ILE A 48 -17.79 38.37 -15.39
CA ILE A 48 -17.25 37.24 -16.14
C ILE A 48 -18.27 36.10 -16.04
N ARG A 49 -19.18 36.05 -17.01
CA ARG A 49 -20.03 34.88 -17.27
C ARG A 49 -19.20 33.88 -18.08
N CYS A 50 -18.81 32.77 -17.47
CA CYS A 50 -18.36 31.60 -18.23
C CYS A 50 -19.53 31.06 -19.05
N ALA A 51 -19.49 31.27 -20.36
CA ALA A 51 -20.47 30.72 -21.28
C ALA A 51 -20.23 29.21 -21.44
N VAL A 52 -21.22 28.41 -21.09
CA VAL A 52 -21.30 26.99 -21.48
C VAL A 52 -21.54 26.96 -22.99
N VAL A 53 -20.59 26.40 -23.74
CA VAL A 53 -20.73 26.17 -25.18
C VAL A 53 -21.65 24.97 -25.38
N PRO A 54 -22.73 25.05 -26.16
CA PRO A 54 -23.61 23.91 -26.39
C PRO A 54 -22.89 22.83 -27.20
N ASN A 55 -23.06 21.58 -26.76
CA ASN A 55 -22.56 20.37 -27.42
C ASN A 55 -23.05 20.31 -28.88
N THR A 56 -22.15 20.56 -29.82
CA THR A 56 -22.28 20.05 -31.18
C THR A 56 -21.94 18.57 -31.14
N THR A 57 -22.92 17.72 -31.48
CA THR A 57 -22.75 16.30 -31.74
C THR A 57 -21.76 16.09 -32.89
N ALA A 58 -20.47 16.06 -32.56
CA ALA A 58 -19.45 15.55 -33.45
C ALA A 58 -19.50 14.03 -33.38
N ALA A 59 -19.76 13.41 -34.53
CA ALA A 59 -19.70 11.98 -34.73
C ALA A 59 -18.42 11.40 -34.10
N ILE A 60 -18.55 10.29 -33.39
CA ILE A 60 -17.43 9.52 -32.83
C ILE A 60 -16.62 8.99 -34.01
N ALA A 61 -15.67 9.80 -34.47
CA ALA A 61 -14.61 9.35 -35.35
C ALA A 61 -13.73 8.41 -34.52
N SER A 62 -13.64 7.15 -34.92
CA SER A 62 -12.69 6.19 -34.36
C SER A 62 -11.28 6.75 -34.53
N LYS A 63 -10.71 7.36 -33.48
CA LYS A 63 -9.32 7.78 -33.47
C LYS A 63 -8.47 6.54 -33.71
N LYS A 64 -7.87 6.42 -34.90
CA LYS A 64 -6.76 5.50 -35.11
C LYS A 64 -5.65 5.95 -34.16
N SER A 65 -5.49 5.24 -33.05
CA SER A 65 -4.36 5.42 -32.14
C SER A 65 -3.08 5.28 -32.97
N SER A 66 -2.20 6.28 -32.93
CA SER A 66 -0.92 6.19 -33.63
C SER A 66 -0.11 5.03 -33.01
N SER A 67 0.58 4.25 -33.83
CA SER A 67 1.38 3.09 -33.37
C SER A 67 2.57 3.49 -32.48
N PHE A 68 2.72 4.77 -32.15
CA PHE A 68 3.77 5.35 -31.32
C PHE A 68 3.24 5.94 -30.00
N ALA A 69 1.96 5.76 -29.69
CA ALA A 69 1.42 6.21 -28.41
C ALA A 69 1.91 5.30 -27.27
N LEU A 70 3.07 5.61 -26.71
CA LEU A 70 3.56 4.98 -25.50
C LEU A 70 2.73 5.44 -24.30
N GLN A 71 2.19 4.48 -23.56
CA GLN A 71 1.46 4.75 -22.32
C GLN A 71 2.27 4.22 -21.14
N THR A 72 2.65 5.10 -20.23
CA THR A 72 3.32 4.72 -18.98
C THR A 72 2.32 4.18 -17.96
N LEU A 73 2.79 3.40 -16.99
CA LEU A 73 2.00 2.95 -15.84
C LEU A 73 1.34 4.15 -15.12
N THR A 74 2.09 5.21 -14.85
CA THR A 74 1.56 6.42 -14.20
C THR A 74 0.41 7.04 -15.01
N THR A 75 0.58 7.16 -16.33
CA THR A 75 -0.49 7.67 -17.19
C THR A 75 -1.70 6.74 -17.21
N TRP A 76 -1.47 5.43 -17.16
CA TRP A 76 -2.54 4.44 -17.08
C TRP A 76 -3.31 4.51 -15.77
N LEU A 77 -2.63 4.59 -14.62
CA LEU A 77 -3.26 4.74 -13.30
C LEU A 77 -4.12 6.00 -13.24
N LEU A 78 -3.60 7.14 -13.69
CA LEU A 78 -4.37 8.40 -13.73
C LEU A 78 -5.63 8.31 -14.62
N LYS A 79 -5.57 7.56 -15.73
CA LYS A 79 -6.78 7.30 -16.54
C LYS A 79 -7.78 6.42 -15.80
N GLN A 80 -7.32 5.39 -15.11
CA GLN A 80 -8.18 4.52 -14.30
C GLN A 80 -8.85 5.30 -13.16
N GLU A 81 -8.14 6.25 -12.57
CA GLU A 81 -8.69 7.19 -11.57
C GLU A 81 -9.76 8.10 -12.17
N GLN A 82 -9.49 8.71 -13.34
CA GLN A 82 -10.46 9.55 -14.06
C GLN A 82 -11.73 8.80 -14.47
N GLU A 83 -11.60 7.52 -14.79
CA GLU A 83 -12.71 6.62 -15.12
C GLU A 83 -13.46 6.13 -13.87
N GLY A 84 -12.96 6.40 -12.67
CA GLY A 84 -13.54 5.98 -11.39
C GLY A 84 -13.37 4.49 -11.10
N ASN A 85 -12.38 3.83 -11.72
CA ASN A 85 -12.07 2.42 -11.48
C ASN A 85 -11.22 2.24 -10.22
N ILE A 86 -10.39 3.23 -9.90
CA ILE A 86 -9.57 3.32 -8.69
C ILE A 86 -9.71 4.73 -8.12
N ASP A 87 -9.45 4.89 -6.83
CA ASP A 87 -9.34 6.22 -6.22
C ASP A 87 -7.89 6.73 -6.25
N ALA A 88 -7.71 8.00 -5.87
CA ALA A 88 -6.41 8.66 -5.84
C ALA A 88 -5.44 8.04 -4.83
N GLU A 89 -5.95 7.45 -3.73
CA GLU A 89 -5.10 6.86 -2.70
C GLU A 89 -4.53 5.52 -3.17
N LEU A 90 -5.33 4.68 -3.82
CA LEU A 90 -4.90 3.45 -4.46
C LEU A 90 -3.94 3.71 -5.61
N THR A 91 -4.12 4.80 -6.37
CA THR A 91 -3.14 5.25 -7.38
C THR A 91 -1.75 5.46 -6.76
N ILE A 92 -1.68 6.09 -5.58
CA ILE A 92 -0.42 6.31 -4.87
C ILE A 92 0.17 4.98 -4.38
N VAL A 93 -0.64 4.09 -3.80
CA VAL A 93 -0.17 2.76 -3.36
C VAL A 93 0.42 1.96 -4.53
N LEU A 94 -0.28 1.89 -5.65
CA LEU A 94 0.20 1.21 -6.86
C LEU A 94 1.46 1.85 -7.43
N SER A 95 1.57 3.18 -7.36
CA SER A 95 2.79 3.90 -7.74
C SER A 95 3.96 3.52 -6.82
N SER A 96 3.76 3.48 -5.50
CA SER A 96 4.75 3.05 -4.51
C SER A 96 5.21 1.61 -4.72
N ILE A 97 4.29 0.69 -5.01
CA ILE A 97 4.62 -0.70 -5.38
C ILE A 97 5.50 -0.72 -6.64
N SER A 98 5.14 0.05 -7.67
CA SER A 98 5.96 0.11 -8.89
C SER A 98 7.38 0.62 -8.62
N MET A 99 7.55 1.58 -7.70
CA MET A 99 8.87 2.07 -7.28
C MET A 99 9.66 1.00 -6.54
N ALA A 100 9.04 0.26 -5.61
CA ALA A 100 9.67 -0.87 -4.93
C ALA A 100 10.14 -1.91 -5.95
N CYS A 101 9.29 -2.27 -6.91
CA CYS A 101 9.65 -3.22 -7.97
C CYS A 101 10.81 -2.75 -8.84
N LYS A 102 10.90 -1.45 -9.17
CA LYS A 102 12.05 -0.88 -9.91
C LYS A 102 13.35 -0.99 -9.10
N GLN A 103 13.29 -0.74 -7.79
CA GLN A 103 14.45 -0.85 -6.91
C GLN A 103 14.90 -2.31 -6.75
N ILE A 104 13.98 -3.24 -6.49
CA ILE A 104 14.27 -4.67 -6.38
C ILE A 104 14.84 -5.21 -7.69
N ALA A 105 14.28 -4.82 -8.85
CA ALA A 105 14.83 -5.20 -10.14
C ALA A 105 16.32 -4.82 -10.29
N SER A 106 16.69 -3.60 -9.87
CA SER A 106 18.08 -3.15 -9.87
C SER A 106 18.97 -3.95 -8.91
N LEU A 107 18.45 -4.32 -7.74
CA LEU A 107 19.15 -5.16 -6.77
C LEU A 107 19.38 -6.58 -7.29
N VAL A 108 18.35 -7.22 -7.87
CA VAL A 108 18.42 -8.56 -8.47
C VAL A 108 19.44 -8.58 -9.61
N GLN A 109 19.40 -7.61 -10.52
CA GLN A 109 20.36 -7.52 -11.64
C GLN A 109 21.82 -7.35 -11.18
N ARG A 110 22.01 -6.77 -9.99
CA ARG A 110 23.34 -6.51 -9.42
C ARG A 110 23.73 -7.48 -8.30
N ALA A 111 22.91 -8.49 -8.01
CA ALA A 111 23.08 -9.34 -6.83
C ALA A 111 24.47 -10.01 -6.78
N GLY A 112 24.95 -10.52 -7.92
CA GLY A 112 26.27 -11.14 -8.04
C GLY A 112 27.45 -10.16 -7.91
N ILE A 113 27.24 -8.87 -8.19
CA ILE A 113 28.26 -7.82 -8.07
C ILE A 113 28.32 -7.31 -6.62
N SER A 114 27.15 -7.07 -6.04
CA SER A 114 27.00 -6.48 -4.70
C SER A 114 27.21 -7.48 -3.57
N LYS A 115 27.53 -8.75 -3.88
CA LYS A 115 27.63 -9.87 -2.91
C LYS A 115 26.37 -10.00 -2.04
N LEU A 116 25.21 -9.69 -2.62
CA LEU A 116 23.90 -9.91 -2.02
C LEU A 116 23.44 -11.37 -2.20
N THR A 117 24.21 -12.17 -2.94
CA THR A 117 24.06 -13.62 -3.04
C THR A 117 24.62 -14.30 -1.78
N GLY A 118 23.88 -15.26 -1.24
CA GLY A 118 24.26 -16.05 -0.07
C GLY A 118 23.40 -15.83 1.17
N VAL A 119 23.62 -16.70 2.15
CA VAL A 119 22.80 -16.82 3.36
C VAL A 119 23.07 -15.66 4.32
N GLN A 120 22.02 -15.09 4.92
CA GLN A 120 22.14 -14.10 6.00
C GLN A 120 22.38 -14.75 7.38
N GLY A 121 22.34 -16.09 7.43
CA GLY A 121 22.53 -16.88 8.66
C GLY A 121 21.30 -16.96 9.56
N ALA A 122 20.20 -16.31 9.17
CA ALA A 122 18.89 -16.42 9.80
C ALA A 122 18.03 -17.48 9.09
N VAL A 123 17.20 -18.18 9.85
CA VAL A 123 16.16 -19.07 9.33
C VAL A 123 14.86 -18.28 9.39
N ASN A 124 14.13 -18.20 8.27
CA ASN A 124 12.86 -17.47 8.21
C ASN A 124 11.74 -18.26 8.93
N VAL A 125 10.57 -17.63 9.03
CA VAL A 125 9.38 -18.16 9.72
C VAL A 125 8.84 -19.44 9.08
N GLN A 126 9.22 -19.70 7.83
CA GLN A 126 8.86 -20.88 7.04
C GLN A 126 9.90 -22.00 7.13
N GLY A 127 10.97 -21.81 7.90
CA GLY A 127 12.03 -22.80 8.08
C GLY A 127 13.07 -22.83 6.96
N GLU A 128 13.07 -21.83 6.06
CA GLU A 128 14.02 -21.69 4.97
C GLU A 128 15.22 -20.81 5.36
N GLN A 129 16.35 -21.02 4.68
CA GLN A 129 17.54 -20.19 4.88
C GLN A 129 17.33 -18.83 4.22
N GLN A 130 17.12 -17.79 5.03
CA GLN A 130 16.84 -16.45 4.55
C GLN A 130 18.05 -15.90 3.77
N LYS A 131 17.82 -15.51 2.52
CA LYS A 131 18.86 -14.88 1.70
C LYS A 131 18.91 -13.40 2.01
N LYS A 132 20.08 -12.80 1.83
CA LYS A 132 20.25 -11.35 2.07
C LYS A 132 19.36 -10.49 1.17
N LEU A 133 19.06 -10.98 -0.03
CA LEU A 133 18.23 -10.25 -0.96
C LEU A 133 16.77 -10.21 -0.50
N ASP A 134 16.31 -11.22 0.23
CA ASP A 134 14.95 -11.30 0.75
C ASP A 134 14.70 -10.21 1.79
N VAL A 135 15.60 -10.10 2.77
CA VAL A 135 15.58 -9.05 3.80
C VAL A 135 15.61 -7.65 3.19
N VAL A 136 16.52 -7.41 2.25
CA VAL A 136 16.62 -6.11 1.59
C VAL A 136 15.37 -5.80 0.75
N SER A 137 14.78 -6.81 0.10
CA SER A 137 13.57 -6.62 -0.71
C SER A 137 12.37 -6.30 0.19
N ASN A 138 12.25 -6.97 1.34
CA ASN A 138 11.25 -6.66 2.36
C ASN A 138 11.38 -5.22 2.89
N GLU A 139 12.60 -4.78 3.21
CA GLU A 139 12.87 -3.40 3.64
C GLU A 139 12.49 -2.38 2.57
N VAL A 140 12.87 -2.62 1.31
CA VAL A 140 12.54 -1.72 0.18
C VAL A 140 11.02 -1.61 0.02
N PHE A 141 10.31 -2.73 0.02
CA PHE A 141 8.86 -2.75 -0.15
C PHE A 141 8.15 -2.02 1.00
N SER A 142 8.55 -2.34 2.24
CA SER A 142 8.03 -1.70 3.45
C SER A 142 8.27 -0.19 3.45
N ASN A 143 9.47 0.26 3.08
CA ASN A 143 9.81 1.68 3.06
C ASN A 143 9.04 2.44 1.96
N CYS A 144 8.90 1.87 0.76
CA CYS A 144 8.08 2.44 -0.31
C CYS A 144 6.59 2.54 0.04
N LEU A 145 6.05 1.56 0.76
CA LEU A 145 4.66 1.58 1.21
C LEU A 145 4.44 2.53 2.39
N ARG A 146 5.34 2.55 3.37
CA ARG A 146 5.27 3.50 4.50
C ARG A 146 5.33 4.94 4.02
N SER A 147 6.30 5.25 3.16
CA SER A 147 6.44 6.59 2.57
C SER A 147 5.27 7.02 1.68
N SER A 148 4.41 6.10 1.25
CA SER A 148 3.18 6.46 0.54
C SER A 148 2.20 7.24 1.44
N GLY A 149 2.23 6.97 2.75
CA GLY A 149 1.27 7.49 3.72
C GLY A 149 -0.18 7.01 3.49
N ARG A 150 -0.39 6.05 2.58
CA ARG A 150 -1.69 5.49 2.15
C ARG A 150 -1.81 4.00 2.39
N THR A 151 -1.06 3.45 3.33
CA THR A 151 -1.14 2.02 3.67
C THR A 151 -1.25 1.95 5.18
N GLY A 152 -2.33 1.34 5.68
CA GLY A 152 -2.56 1.22 7.12
C GLY A 152 -1.94 -0.05 7.71
N ILE A 153 -1.97 -1.15 6.95
CA ILE A 153 -1.43 -2.44 7.38
C ILE A 153 -0.60 -3.03 6.24
N ILE A 154 0.57 -3.53 6.60
CA ILE A 154 1.47 -4.27 5.71
C ILE A 154 1.64 -5.68 6.26
N ALA A 155 1.44 -6.70 5.42
CA ALA A 155 1.82 -8.06 5.74
C ALA A 155 2.78 -8.59 4.69
N SER A 156 3.93 -9.06 5.15
CA SER A 156 5.00 -9.60 4.32
C SER A 156 5.13 -11.09 4.60
N GLU A 157 5.53 -11.85 3.59
CA GLU A 157 5.94 -13.24 3.74
C GLU A 157 7.14 -13.41 4.71
N GLU A 158 8.00 -12.39 4.79
CA GLU A 158 9.24 -12.40 5.58
C GLU A 158 9.07 -12.01 7.06
N GLU A 159 7.85 -11.63 7.49
CA GLU A 159 7.55 -11.14 8.85
C GLU A 159 6.45 -11.98 9.50
N ASP A 160 6.64 -12.36 10.77
CA ASP A 160 5.67 -13.18 11.53
C ASP A 160 4.32 -12.48 11.74
N VAL A 161 4.36 -11.16 11.96
CA VAL A 161 3.20 -10.37 12.38
C VAL A 161 2.99 -9.21 11.41
N PRO A 162 1.76 -8.99 10.94
CA PRO A 162 1.44 -7.82 10.13
C PRO A 162 1.78 -6.53 10.86
N VAL A 163 2.48 -5.64 10.16
CA VAL A 163 2.98 -4.38 10.68
C VAL A 163 1.96 -3.28 10.40
N ALA A 164 1.41 -2.70 11.46
CA ALA A 164 0.64 -1.46 11.35
C ALA A 164 1.58 -0.30 10.99
N VAL A 165 1.16 0.53 10.05
CA VAL A 165 1.92 1.70 9.62
C VAL A 165 1.40 2.92 10.39
N GLU A 166 2.11 3.33 11.43
CA GLU A 166 1.70 4.48 12.26
C GLU A 166 1.67 5.80 11.48
N GLU A 167 2.44 5.91 10.40
CA GLU A 167 2.56 7.10 9.55
C GLU A 167 1.48 7.20 8.46
N SER A 168 0.44 6.34 8.49
CA SER A 168 -0.66 6.43 7.53
C SER A 168 -1.52 7.67 7.80
N TYR A 169 -1.50 8.65 6.89
CA TYR A 169 -2.23 9.91 7.05
C TYR A 169 -3.71 9.78 6.62
N SER A 170 -4.01 8.98 5.59
CA SER A 170 -5.34 8.54 5.16
C SER A 170 -5.25 7.45 4.10
N GLY A 171 -6.31 6.64 3.92
CA GLY A 171 -6.33 5.52 2.97
C GLY A 171 -5.77 4.24 3.59
N ASN A 172 -6.53 3.63 4.49
CA ASN A 172 -6.09 2.47 5.29
C ASN A 172 -6.03 1.16 4.47
N TYR A 173 -5.50 1.18 3.25
CA TYR A 173 -5.31 -0.05 2.48
C TYR A 173 -4.44 -1.04 3.23
N ILE A 174 -4.77 -2.29 3.03
CA ILE A 174 -4.03 -3.42 3.55
C ILE A 174 -3.28 -4.01 2.37
N VAL A 175 -1.95 -4.00 2.44
CA VAL A 175 -1.10 -4.54 1.38
C VAL A 175 -0.45 -5.81 1.89
N VAL A 176 -0.75 -6.92 1.24
CA VAL A 176 -0.07 -8.19 1.43
C VAL A 176 0.95 -8.36 0.31
N PHE A 177 2.16 -8.78 0.60
CA PHE A 177 3.16 -9.03 -0.44
C PHE A 177 4.13 -10.16 -0.08
N ASP A 178 4.62 -10.80 -1.14
CA ASP A 178 5.84 -11.59 -1.14
C ASP A 178 6.92 -10.73 -1.81
N PRO A 179 7.94 -10.27 -1.06
CA PRO A 179 8.92 -9.34 -1.59
C PRO A 179 9.81 -10.00 -2.64
N LEU A 180 10.04 -11.32 -2.58
CA LEU A 180 10.91 -12.01 -3.52
C LEU A 180 10.63 -13.53 -3.61
N ASP A 181 9.62 -13.89 -4.41
CA ASP A 181 9.30 -15.26 -4.77
C ASP A 181 10.44 -15.92 -5.57
N GLY A 182 10.75 -17.16 -5.21
CA GLY A 182 11.79 -17.95 -5.85
C GLY A 182 13.19 -17.45 -5.52
N SER A 183 13.45 -16.90 -4.34
CA SER A 183 14.78 -16.45 -3.93
C SER A 183 15.84 -17.56 -4.03
N SER A 184 15.45 -18.82 -3.84
CA SER A 184 16.25 -20.02 -4.08
C SER A 184 16.93 -20.04 -5.47
N ASN A 185 16.26 -19.49 -6.49
CA ASN A 185 16.69 -19.43 -7.89
C ASN A 185 17.76 -18.37 -8.20
N ILE A 186 17.98 -17.40 -7.31
CA ILE A 186 18.90 -16.27 -7.54
C ILE A 186 20.32 -16.75 -7.84
N ASP A 187 20.81 -17.75 -7.09
CA ASP A 187 22.19 -18.24 -7.23
C ASP A 187 22.38 -19.00 -8.56
N ALA A 188 21.30 -19.49 -9.15
CA ALA A 188 21.28 -20.13 -10.46
C ALA A 188 21.00 -19.14 -11.62
N ALA A 189 20.87 -17.84 -11.33
CA ALA A 189 20.49 -16.80 -12.28
C ALA A 189 19.18 -17.12 -13.04
N VAL A 190 18.24 -17.76 -12.36
CA VAL A 190 16.89 -18.07 -12.88
C VAL A 190 15.93 -16.96 -12.45
N SER A 191 14.80 -16.82 -13.17
CA SER A 191 13.80 -15.79 -12.89
C SER A 191 13.22 -15.88 -11.48
N THR A 192 12.99 -14.71 -10.90
CA THR A 192 12.35 -14.48 -9.60
C THR A 192 11.30 -13.37 -9.77
N GLY A 193 10.51 -13.06 -8.76
CA GLY A 193 9.52 -11.98 -8.83
C GLY A 193 9.04 -11.52 -7.46
N SER A 194 8.27 -10.44 -7.43
CA SER A 194 7.52 -10.04 -6.23
C SER A 194 6.03 -10.21 -6.50
N ILE A 195 5.25 -10.60 -5.50
CA ILE A 195 3.80 -10.77 -5.60
C ILE A 195 3.13 -9.83 -4.61
N PHE A 196 2.00 -9.23 -4.97
CA PHE A 196 1.26 -8.35 -4.07
C PHE A 196 -0.25 -8.44 -4.27
N GLY A 197 -0.97 -8.17 -3.18
CA GLY A 197 -2.41 -8.03 -3.13
C GLY A 197 -2.80 -6.84 -2.27
N ILE A 198 -3.86 -6.15 -2.65
CA ILE A 198 -4.36 -4.96 -1.97
C ILE A 198 -5.81 -5.18 -1.59
N TYR A 199 -6.11 -5.04 -0.31
CA TYR A 199 -7.46 -5.12 0.25
C TYR A 199 -7.93 -3.75 0.73
N CYS A 200 -9.26 -3.60 0.77
CA CYS A 200 -9.89 -2.51 1.48
C CYS A 200 -9.75 -2.76 3.01
N PRO A 201 -9.55 -1.70 3.81
CA PRO A 201 -9.84 -1.78 5.24
C PRO A 201 -11.33 -2.08 5.42
N ASN A 202 -11.66 -3.01 6.32
CA ASN A 202 -13.06 -3.20 6.74
C ASN A 202 -13.38 -2.22 7.88
N ASP A 203 -14.39 -1.37 7.67
CA ASP A 203 -14.82 -0.33 8.62
C ASP A 203 -15.21 -0.86 10.00
N GLU A 204 -15.62 -2.14 10.11
CA GLU A 204 -15.94 -2.78 11.39
C GLU A 204 -14.74 -2.86 12.36
N CYS A 205 -13.51 -2.60 11.88
CA CYS A 205 -12.30 -2.63 12.69
C CYS A 205 -11.76 -1.25 13.08
N LEU A 206 -12.35 -0.15 12.61
CA LEU A 206 -12.08 1.22 13.11
C LEU A 206 -12.99 1.57 14.30
N ALA A 207 -13.31 0.60 15.15
CA ALA A 207 -14.07 0.86 16.37
C ALA A 207 -13.22 1.72 17.32
N ASP A 208 -13.72 2.95 17.57
CA ASP A 208 -13.37 3.86 18.66
C ASP A 208 -12.71 3.14 19.83
N LEU A 209 -11.48 3.53 20.16
CA LEU A 209 -10.86 3.13 21.42
C LEU A 209 -10.58 4.37 22.25
N GLY A 210 -11.36 4.48 23.32
CA GLY A 210 -10.86 5.06 24.55
C GLY A 210 -9.56 4.37 24.96
N ASP A 211 -8.62 5.20 25.35
CA ASP A 211 -7.33 4.98 26.01
C ASP A 211 -7.26 3.68 26.84
N ASP A 212 -6.80 2.57 26.25
CA ASP A 212 -6.25 1.46 27.03
C ASP A 212 -5.16 0.71 26.26
N SER A 213 -4.01 0.58 26.92
CA SER A 213 -2.69 0.35 26.32
C SER A 213 -2.28 -1.11 26.46
N THR A 214 -2.72 -1.96 25.53
CA THR A 214 -2.21 -3.35 25.41
C THR A 214 -1.85 -3.65 23.95
N LEU A 215 -0.55 -3.73 23.67
CA LEU A 215 0.06 -3.98 22.34
C LEU A 215 -0.34 -5.35 21.74
N ASP A 216 -0.73 -6.33 22.55
CA ASP A 216 -1.16 -7.64 22.05
C ASP A 216 -2.48 -7.58 21.24
N ARG A 217 -3.40 -6.67 21.59
CA ARG A 217 -4.70 -6.56 20.91
C ARG A 217 -4.63 -5.84 19.55
N SER A 218 -3.64 -4.98 19.35
CA SER A 218 -3.45 -4.29 18.06
C SER A 218 -2.87 -5.24 17.01
N ALA A 219 -1.92 -6.09 17.39
CA ALA A 219 -1.38 -7.15 16.53
C ALA A 219 -2.45 -8.18 16.13
N GLU A 220 -3.25 -8.66 17.09
CA GLU A 220 -4.37 -9.58 16.81
C GLU A 220 -5.40 -8.97 15.85
N ARG A 221 -5.73 -7.68 16.02
CA ARG A 221 -6.64 -6.94 15.12
C ARG A 221 -6.05 -6.75 13.72
N CYS A 222 -4.73 -6.56 13.63
CA CYS A 222 -4.00 -6.46 12.37
C CYS A 222 -4.09 -7.78 11.57
N VAL A 223 -3.89 -8.92 12.25
CA VAL A 223 -3.98 -10.27 11.66
C VAL A 223 -5.37 -10.53 11.10
N VAL A 224 -6.43 -10.25 11.87
CA VAL A 224 -7.82 -10.48 11.42
C VAL A 224 -8.15 -9.64 10.17
N ASN A 225 -7.67 -8.41 10.11
CA ASN A 225 -7.88 -7.52 8.96
C ASN A 225 -7.13 -7.98 7.70
N VAL A 226 -5.99 -8.65 7.86
CA VAL A 226 -5.22 -9.23 6.75
C VAL A 226 -5.84 -10.54 6.26
N CYS A 227 -6.42 -11.34 7.15
CA CYS A 227 -7.02 -12.63 6.85
C CYS A 227 -8.40 -12.51 6.17
N GLN A 228 -8.46 -11.79 5.05
CA GLN A 228 -9.65 -11.67 4.21
C GLN A 228 -9.66 -12.72 3.09
N PRO A 229 -10.84 -13.16 2.62
CA PRO A 229 -10.93 -13.98 1.41
C PRO A 229 -10.36 -13.25 0.20
N GLY A 230 -9.65 -13.95 -0.68
CA GLY A 230 -9.08 -13.35 -1.91
C GLY A 230 -10.11 -12.74 -2.87
N ALA A 231 -11.40 -13.06 -2.71
CA ALA A 231 -12.49 -12.41 -3.43
C ALA A 231 -12.64 -10.90 -3.10
N ASN A 232 -12.08 -10.46 -1.97
CA ASN A 232 -12.11 -9.07 -1.53
C ASN A 232 -10.90 -8.26 -2.02
N LEU A 233 -10.02 -8.84 -2.85
CA LEU A 233 -8.90 -8.11 -3.44
C LEU A 233 -9.42 -6.98 -4.34
N LEU A 234 -9.02 -5.75 -4.04
CA LEU A 234 -9.28 -4.58 -4.88
C LEU A 234 -8.35 -4.58 -6.10
N ALA A 235 -7.09 -4.92 -5.85
CA ALA A 235 -6.06 -5.02 -6.86
C ALA A 235 -5.06 -6.10 -6.48
N ALA A 236 -4.45 -6.70 -7.48
CA ALA A 236 -3.42 -7.71 -7.30
C ALA A 236 -2.48 -7.71 -8.50
N GLY A 237 -1.27 -8.19 -8.28
CA GLY A 237 -0.28 -8.26 -9.34
C GLY A 237 0.99 -8.94 -8.91
N TYR A 238 1.91 -9.02 -9.86
CA TYR A 238 3.26 -9.49 -9.62
C TYR A 238 4.23 -8.75 -10.52
N CYS A 239 5.48 -8.63 -10.10
CA CYS A 239 6.57 -8.14 -10.91
C CYS A 239 7.57 -9.26 -11.14
N MET A 240 7.77 -9.66 -12.39
CA MET A 240 8.73 -10.68 -12.77
C MET A 240 10.08 -10.03 -13.11
N TYR A 241 11.14 -10.55 -12.50
CA TYR A 241 12.54 -10.16 -12.74
C TYR A 241 13.22 -11.27 -13.56
N SER A 242 13.34 -11.05 -14.86
CA SER A 242 13.96 -12.01 -15.78
C SER A 242 14.79 -11.26 -16.83
N SER A 243 14.90 -11.81 -18.05
CA SER A 243 15.52 -11.16 -19.21
C SER A 243 14.93 -9.78 -19.50
N SER A 244 13.67 -9.56 -19.13
CA SER A 244 13.03 -8.26 -18.98
C SER A 244 12.31 -8.19 -17.64
N VAL A 245 12.00 -6.97 -17.20
CA VAL A 245 11.23 -6.72 -15.98
C VAL A 245 9.79 -6.41 -16.38
N ILE A 246 8.85 -7.23 -15.92
CA ILE A 246 7.45 -7.14 -16.32
C ILE A 246 6.58 -7.02 -15.07
N LEU A 247 5.83 -5.92 -14.96
CA LEU A 247 4.80 -5.74 -13.96
C LEU A 247 3.45 -6.14 -14.56
N VAL A 248 2.79 -7.12 -13.94
CA VAL A 248 1.44 -7.55 -14.29
C VAL A 248 0.48 -7.09 -13.20
N LEU A 249 -0.60 -6.43 -13.59
CA LEU A 249 -1.53 -5.78 -12.67
C LEU A 249 -2.99 -6.01 -13.09
N THR A 250 -3.85 -6.20 -12.10
CA THR A 250 -5.30 -6.08 -12.24
C THR A 250 -5.87 -5.20 -11.13
N VAL A 251 -6.90 -4.43 -11.48
CA VAL A 251 -7.74 -3.63 -10.57
C VAL A 251 -9.21 -4.11 -10.65
N GLY A 252 -9.41 -5.40 -10.94
CA GLY A 252 -10.72 -6.03 -11.12
C GLY A 252 -11.31 -5.94 -12.54
N LYS A 253 -10.77 -5.07 -13.42
CA LYS A 253 -11.26 -4.86 -14.79
C LYS A 253 -10.25 -5.30 -15.86
N GLY A 254 -9.93 -6.59 -15.88
CA GLY A 254 -8.96 -7.15 -16.83
C GLY A 254 -7.53 -7.16 -16.28
N VAL A 255 -6.61 -7.69 -17.07
CA VAL A 255 -5.20 -7.87 -16.70
C VAL A 255 -4.34 -7.08 -17.68
N TYR A 256 -3.38 -6.32 -17.15
CA TYR A 256 -2.52 -5.44 -17.91
C TYR A 256 -1.06 -5.79 -17.63
N MET A 257 -0.23 -5.75 -18.68
CA MET A 257 1.20 -6.01 -18.57
C MET A 257 1.98 -4.77 -18.97
N PHE A 258 2.89 -4.38 -18.09
CA PHE A 258 3.81 -3.28 -18.29
C PHE A 258 5.23 -3.81 -18.30
N THR A 259 6.03 -3.40 -19.28
CA THR A 259 7.44 -3.76 -19.37
C THR A 259 8.29 -2.55 -18.97
N LEU A 260 9.25 -2.75 -18.08
CA LEU A 260 10.18 -1.71 -17.67
C LEU A 260 11.14 -1.42 -18.82
N ASP A 261 11.18 -0.16 -19.27
CA ASP A 261 12.25 0.32 -20.12
C ASP A 261 13.42 0.79 -19.23
N PRO A 262 14.58 0.12 -19.26
CA PRO A 262 15.72 0.48 -18.43
C PRO A 262 16.37 1.82 -18.84
N LEU A 263 16.14 2.31 -20.06
CA LEU A 263 16.68 3.58 -20.53
C LEU A 263 15.92 4.78 -19.93
N TYR A 264 14.60 4.66 -19.84
CA TYR A 264 13.74 5.72 -19.30
C TYR A 264 13.40 5.51 -17.82
N GLY A 265 13.58 4.30 -17.29
CA GLY A 265 13.20 3.95 -15.93
C GLY A 265 11.70 3.89 -15.72
N GLU A 266 10.91 3.66 -16.79
CA GLU A 266 9.46 3.68 -16.76
C GLU A 266 8.82 2.36 -17.20
N PHE A 267 7.72 2.00 -16.54
CA PHE A 267 6.89 0.88 -16.94
C PHE A 267 5.99 1.31 -18.09
N LEU A 268 6.14 0.68 -19.25
CA LEU A 268 5.38 0.95 -20.46
C LEU A 268 4.35 -0.15 -20.70
N LEU A 269 3.11 0.23 -21.00
CA LEU A 269 2.03 -0.70 -21.30
C LEU A 269 2.36 -1.46 -22.60
N THR A 270 2.53 -2.78 -22.50
CA THR A 270 2.86 -3.64 -23.63
C THR A 270 1.74 -4.58 -24.02
N GLN A 271 0.89 -4.98 -23.07
CA GLN A 271 -0.31 -5.76 -23.35
C GLN A 271 -1.49 -5.31 -22.49
N GLU A 272 -2.66 -5.20 -23.13
CA GLU A 272 -3.93 -4.87 -22.49
C GLU A 272 -4.85 -6.09 -22.46
N ASN A 273 -5.68 -6.18 -21.42
CA ASN A 273 -6.75 -7.17 -21.31
C ASN A 273 -6.29 -8.61 -21.58
N VAL A 274 -5.17 -8.99 -20.99
CA VAL A 274 -4.55 -10.31 -21.18
C VAL A 274 -5.54 -11.42 -20.78
N ARG A 275 -5.64 -12.43 -21.65
CA ARG A 275 -6.47 -13.63 -21.43
C ARG A 275 -5.64 -14.87 -21.63
N ILE A 276 -5.78 -15.81 -20.70
CA ILE A 276 -5.22 -17.15 -20.88
C ILE A 276 -5.93 -17.86 -22.05
N PRO A 277 -5.20 -18.55 -22.94
CA PRO A 277 -5.82 -19.36 -23.98
C PRO A 277 -6.70 -20.47 -23.36
N PRO A 278 -7.80 -20.88 -24.03
CA PRO A 278 -8.71 -21.89 -23.49
C PRO A 278 -8.09 -23.28 -23.36
N ALA A 279 -6.99 -23.55 -24.05
CA ALA A 279 -6.22 -24.78 -23.94
C ALA A 279 -4.73 -24.50 -24.16
N GLY A 280 -3.88 -25.26 -23.47
CA GLY A 280 -2.42 -25.20 -23.58
C GLY A 280 -1.80 -26.59 -23.73
N LYS A 281 -0.57 -26.65 -24.23
CA LYS A 281 0.21 -27.90 -24.40
C LYS A 281 1.37 -28.01 -23.40
N ILE A 282 1.38 -27.16 -22.38
CA ILE A 282 2.45 -27.05 -21.40
C ILE A 282 1.85 -27.38 -20.04
N TYR A 283 2.54 -28.24 -19.28
CA TYR A 283 2.26 -28.48 -17.87
C TYR A 283 3.49 -28.07 -17.05
N THR A 284 3.30 -27.75 -15.77
CA THR A 284 4.39 -27.35 -14.87
C THR A 284 4.15 -28.01 -13.51
N PHE A 285 4.96 -29.01 -13.18
CA PHE A 285 5.00 -29.65 -11.86
C PHE A 285 6.43 -30.15 -11.58
N ASN A 286 6.78 -30.34 -10.31
CA ASN A 286 8.05 -30.93 -9.92
C ASN A 286 7.95 -32.47 -9.96
N GLU A 287 8.45 -33.10 -11.04
CA GLU A 287 8.33 -34.56 -11.21
C GLU A 287 9.19 -35.36 -10.21
N GLY A 288 10.15 -34.74 -9.52
CA GLY A 288 10.99 -35.41 -8.53
C GLY A 288 10.23 -35.87 -7.28
N GLN A 289 9.07 -35.30 -6.99
CA GLN A 289 8.22 -35.70 -5.87
C GLN A 289 7.30 -36.89 -6.19
N LEU A 290 7.22 -37.33 -7.46
CA LEU A 290 6.34 -38.43 -7.85
C LEU A 290 6.76 -39.77 -7.22
N LEU A 291 8.06 -39.97 -6.99
CA LEU A 291 8.62 -41.21 -6.45
C LEU A 291 8.50 -41.34 -4.92
N ALA A 292 8.09 -40.28 -4.22
CA ALA A 292 7.97 -40.29 -2.76
C ALA A 292 6.57 -40.73 -2.26
N MET A 293 5.66 -41.08 -3.18
CA MET A 293 4.27 -41.47 -2.88
C MET A 293 3.98 -42.97 -3.13
N GLU A 294 4.98 -43.78 -3.49
CA GLU A 294 4.93 -45.25 -3.49
C GLU A 294 5.64 -45.83 -2.25
#